data_AF-A0A7S2FQ39-F1
#
_entry.id   AF-A0A7S2FQ39-F1
#
_cell.length_a   1.000
_cell.length_b   1.000
_cell.length_c   1.000
_cell.angle_alpha   90.00
_cell.angle_beta   90.00
_cell.angle_gamma   90.00
#
_symmetry.space_group_name_H-M   'P 1'
#
loop_
_entity.id
_entity.type
_entity.pdbx_description
1 polymer ?
#
loop_
_entity_poly.entity_id
_entity_poly.type
_entity_poly.pdbx_seq_one_letter_code
_entity_poly.pdbx_strand_id
1 'polypeptide(L)'
;KPEFNFGIQYMDDFSIQRCISAISCLVPRNYVVMEVKQNLTPADRKANLSRFRRPCFKKVAQVVMGEPTAEYKAHIQKKILEDKRGKSEVDWKLHRLERERKKAIAQRQEASGEAVTDKAE
;
A
#
# COMPACT_ATOMS: atom_id res chain seq x y z
N LYS A 1 -13.48 -17.33 9.99
CA LYS A 1 -12.87 -16.70 8.78
C LYS A 1 -13.68 -15.45 8.52
N PRO A 2 -13.06 -14.29 8.24
CA PRO A 2 -13.84 -13.08 7.94
C PRO A 2 -14.75 -13.37 6.75
N GLU A 3 -16.01 -12.94 6.83
CA GLU A 3 -16.94 -13.11 5.72
C GLU A 3 -16.65 -12.05 4.64
N PHE A 4 -16.57 -12.54 3.42
CA PHE A 4 -16.49 -11.73 2.23
C PHE A 4 -17.90 -11.65 1.66
N ASN A 5 -18.39 -10.44 1.42
CA ASN A 5 -19.69 -10.20 0.81
C ASN A 5 -19.49 -9.31 -0.41
N PHE A 6 -18.93 -9.89 -1.46
CA PHE A 6 -18.69 -9.24 -2.75
C PHE A 6 -19.92 -9.30 -3.66
N GLY A 7 -20.98 -10.00 -3.26
CA GLY A 7 -22.17 -10.20 -4.07
C GLY A 7 -21.97 -11.24 -5.18
N ILE A 8 -20.90 -12.05 -5.07
CA ILE A 8 -20.54 -13.10 -6.01
C ILE A 8 -20.53 -14.40 -5.24
N GLN A 9 -21.54 -15.23 -5.46
CA GLN A 9 -21.78 -16.47 -4.70
C GLN A 9 -20.52 -17.34 -4.55
N TYR A 10 -19.76 -17.52 -5.63
CA TYR A 10 -18.56 -18.36 -5.64
C TYR A 10 -17.34 -17.79 -4.89
N MET A 11 -17.32 -16.47 -4.68
CA MET A 11 -16.30 -15.81 -3.86
C MET A 11 -16.69 -15.81 -2.39
N ASP A 12 -17.98 -15.60 -2.12
CA ASP A 12 -18.53 -15.48 -0.78
C ASP A 12 -18.63 -16.86 -0.08
N ASP A 13 -18.85 -17.94 -0.84
CA ASP A 13 -18.89 -19.34 -0.35
C ASP A 13 -17.51 -20.05 -0.32
N PHE A 14 -16.44 -19.33 -0.65
CA PHE A 14 -15.07 -19.84 -0.75
C PHE A 14 -14.88 -21.04 -1.71
N SER A 15 -15.80 -21.28 -2.65
CA SER A 15 -15.68 -22.37 -3.64
C SER A 15 -14.50 -22.15 -4.58
N ILE A 16 -14.30 -20.92 -5.07
CA ILE A 16 -13.13 -20.55 -5.91
C ILE A 16 -11.84 -20.80 -5.14
N GLN A 17 -11.79 -20.42 -3.86
CA GLN A 17 -10.61 -20.62 -3.02
C GLN A 17 -10.27 -22.11 -2.90
N ARG A 18 -11.28 -22.98 -2.72
CA ARG A 18 -11.11 -24.44 -2.67
C ARG A 18 -10.56 -24.98 -3.99
N CYS A 19 -11.13 -24.55 -5.11
CA CYS A 19 -10.68 -24.96 -6.45
C CYS A 19 -9.23 -24.53 -6.72
N ILE A 20 -8.89 -23.26 -6.45
CA ILE A 20 -7.52 -22.74 -6.63
C ILE A 20 -6.55 -23.49 -5.71
N SER A 21 -6.94 -23.76 -4.46
CA SER A 21 -6.10 -24.48 -3.52
C SER A 21 -5.78 -25.90 -4.01
N ALA A 22 -6.75 -26.60 -4.62
CA ALA A 22 -6.55 -27.93 -5.19
C ALA A 22 -5.59 -27.92 -6.39
N ILE A 23 -5.68 -26.91 -7.26
CA ILE A 23 -4.88 -26.82 -8.50
C ILE A 23 -3.49 -26.19 -8.25
N SER A 24 -3.32 -25.44 -7.16
CA SER A 24 -2.09 -24.69 -6.84
C SER A 24 -0.80 -25.52 -6.87
N CYS A 25 -0.87 -26.81 -6.57
CA CYS A 25 0.29 -27.70 -6.54
C CYS A 25 0.71 -28.22 -7.93
N LEU A 26 -0.12 -28.02 -8.96
CA LEU A 26 0.14 -28.48 -10.32
C LEU A 26 1.00 -27.50 -11.11
N VAL A 27 0.80 -26.20 -10.89
CA VAL A 27 1.45 -25.13 -11.64
C VAL A 27 2.67 -24.63 -10.86
N PRO A 28 3.90 -24.67 -11.41
CA PRO A 28 5.10 -24.20 -10.72
C PRO A 28 5.15 -22.66 -10.72
N ARG A 29 4.51 -22.04 -9.73
CA ARG A 29 4.53 -20.58 -9.48
C ARG A 29 4.84 -20.29 -8.01
N ASN A 30 5.20 -19.04 -7.74
CA ASN A 30 5.33 -18.54 -6.37
C ASN A 30 3.92 -18.35 -5.78
N TYR A 31 3.61 -19.08 -4.71
CA TYR A 31 2.33 -19.00 -4.00
C TYR A 31 2.52 -18.41 -2.61
N VAL A 32 1.60 -17.54 -2.21
CA VAL A 32 1.50 -16.98 -0.86
C VAL A 32 0.13 -17.34 -0.30
N VAL A 33 0.10 -18.08 0.81
CA VAL A 33 -1.14 -18.47 1.50
C VAL A 33 -1.31 -17.58 2.72
N MET A 34 -2.18 -16.58 2.61
CA MET A 34 -2.41 -15.57 3.66
C MET A 34 -3.58 -15.95 4.58
N GLU A 35 -3.54 -17.14 5.19
CA GLU A 35 -4.56 -17.55 6.16
C GLU A 35 -4.10 -17.34 7.60
N VAL A 36 -4.89 -16.62 8.43
CA VAL A 36 -4.52 -16.34 9.82
C VAL A 36 -4.52 -17.60 10.68
N LYS A 37 -5.67 -18.30 10.77
CA LYS A 37 -5.82 -19.48 11.64
C LYS A 37 -4.89 -20.61 11.23
N GLN A 38 -4.88 -20.95 9.93
CA GLN A 38 -4.10 -22.08 9.42
C GLN A 38 -2.59 -21.85 9.46
N ASN A 39 -2.13 -20.59 9.39
CA ASN A 39 -0.70 -20.31 9.54
C ASN A 39 -0.28 -20.31 11.02
N LEU A 40 -1.20 -20.13 11.96
CA LEU A 40 -0.87 -20.04 13.38
C LEU A 40 -0.62 -21.41 14.02
N THR A 41 -1.42 -22.42 13.66
CA THR A 41 -1.30 -23.76 14.23
C THR A 41 -0.25 -24.61 13.48
N PRO A 42 0.64 -25.34 14.18
CA PRO A 42 1.67 -26.14 13.52
C PRO A 42 1.10 -27.29 12.68
N ALA A 43 -0.02 -27.87 13.13
CA ALA A 43 -0.70 -28.96 12.41
C ALA A 43 -1.22 -28.49 11.04
N ASP A 44 -1.91 -27.34 10.98
CA ASP A 44 -2.48 -26.85 9.73
C ASP A 44 -1.39 -26.37 8.78
N ARG A 45 -0.30 -25.76 9.29
CA ARG A 45 0.88 -25.45 8.47
C ARG A 45 1.47 -26.68 7.79
N LYS A 46 1.65 -27.76 8.55
CA LYS A 46 2.19 -29.02 8.01
C LYS A 46 1.24 -29.58 6.95
N ALA A 47 -0.07 -29.55 7.21
CA ALA A 47 -1.08 -30.00 6.25
C ALA A 47 -1.03 -29.18 4.95
N ASN A 48 -0.96 -27.84 5.03
CA ASN A 48 -0.88 -26.95 3.87
C ASN A 48 0.40 -27.16 3.06
N LEU A 49 1.56 -27.20 3.72
CA LEU A 49 2.85 -27.46 3.06
C LEU A 49 2.94 -28.86 2.46
N SER A 50 2.24 -29.85 3.04
CA SER A 50 2.25 -31.23 2.55
C SER A 50 1.61 -31.39 1.17
N ARG A 51 0.87 -30.40 0.67
CA ARG A 51 0.30 -30.41 -0.69
C ARG A 51 1.37 -30.11 -1.74
N PHE A 52 2.33 -29.24 -1.41
CA PHE A 52 3.46 -28.87 -2.25
C PHE A 52 4.62 -29.88 -2.12
N ARG A 53 4.40 -31.14 -2.53
CA ARG A 53 5.42 -32.20 -2.42
C ARG A 53 6.45 -32.19 -3.54
N ARG A 54 6.11 -31.58 -4.68
CA ARG A 54 6.97 -31.63 -5.87
C ARG A 54 8.30 -30.89 -5.59
N PRO A 55 9.45 -31.40 -6.08
CA PRO A 55 10.76 -30.79 -5.84
C PRO A 55 10.90 -29.34 -6.35
N CYS A 56 10.05 -28.93 -7.30
CA CYS A 56 10.03 -27.57 -7.83
C CYS A 56 9.57 -26.50 -6.82
N PHE A 57 9.00 -26.89 -5.68
CA PHE A 57 8.53 -25.94 -4.67
C PHE A 57 9.47 -25.88 -3.47
N LYS A 58 9.95 -24.67 -3.17
CA LYS A 58 10.59 -24.36 -1.88
C LYS A 58 9.51 -24.06 -0.84
N LYS A 59 9.36 -24.95 0.14
CA LYS A 59 8.40 -24.80 1.24
C LYS A 59 8.98 -23.92 2.34
N VAL A 60 8.39 -22.74 2.54
CA VAL A 60 8.76 -21.81 3.62
C VAL A 60 7.49 -21.46 4.39
N ALA A 61 7.55 -21.59 5.71
CA ALA A 61 6.52 -21.06 6.60
C ALA A 61 7.17 -20.13 7.62
N GLN A 62 6.83 -18.84 7.54
CA GLN A 62 7.20 -17.85 8.53
C GLN A 62 5.97 -17.53 9.37
N VAL A 63 6.10 -17.71 10.68
CA VAL A 63 5.07 -17.37 11.65
C VAL A 63 5.57 -16.15 12.39
N VAL A 64 4.93 -15.01 12.16
CA VAL A 64 5.27 -13.76 12.82
C VAL A 64 4.17 -13.49 13.83
N MET A 65 4.49 -13.63 15.12
CA MET A 65 3.59 -13.38 16.23
C MET A 65 4.25 -12.45 17.23
N GLY A 66 3.45 -11.56 17.81
CA GLY A 66 3.91 -10.59 18.80
C GLY A 66 4.38 -9.27 18.19
N GLU A 67 5.11 -8.50 19.01
CA GLU A 67 5.62 -7.20 18.59
C GLU A 67 6.87 -7.36 17.71
N PRO A 68 7.00 -6.57 16.62
CA PRO A 68 8.23 -6.54 15.85
C PRO A 68 9.42 -6.12 16.72
N THR A 69 10.63 -6.55 16.34
CA THR A 69 11.86 -6.14 17.02
C THR A 69 11.98 -4.61 17.05
N ALA A 70 12.61 -4.07 18.10
CA ALA A 70 12.78 -2.63 18.26
C ALA A 70 13.49 -2.00 17.05
N GLU A 71 14.48 -2.69 16.48
CA GLU A 71 15.18 -2.30 15.26
C GLU A 71 14.25 -2.18 14.05
N TYR A 72 13.36 -3.16 13.85
CA TYR A 72 12.39 -3.12 12.75
C TYR A 72 11.38 -1.99 12.95
N LYS A 73 10.89 -1.78 14.18
CA LYS A 73 10.01 -0.64 14.49
C LYS A 73 10.69 0.69 14.18
N ALA A 74 11.93 0.89 14.61
CA ALA A 74 12.69 2.10 14.36
C ALA A 74 12.93 2.32 12.86
N HIS A 75 13.27 1.27 12.11
CA HIS A 75 13.45 1.34 10.66
C HIS A 75 12.17 1.76 9.94
N ILE A 76 11.02 1.14 10.28
CA ILE A 76 9.73 1.49 9.69
C ILE A 76 9.32 2.92 10.08
N GLN A 77 9.52 3.33 11.32
CA GLN A 77 9.23 4.70 11.77
C GLN A 77 10.09 5.72 11.02
N LYS A 78 11.38 5.43 10.79
CA LYS A 78 12.27 6.29 10.01
C LYS A 78 11.75 6.46 8.57
N LYS A 79 11.36 5.36 7.93
CA LYS A 79 10.80 5.40 6.57
C LYS A 79 9.49 6.19 6.51
N ILE A 80 8.59 5.99 7.48
CA ILE A 80 7.34 6.76 7.58
C ILE A 80 7.62 8.25 7.79
N LEU A 81 8.63 8.61 8.58
CA LEU A 81 9.02 10.01 8.78
C LEU A 81 9.59 10.62 7.50
N GLU A 82 10.43 9.89 6.75
CA GLU A 82 10.95 10.33 5.46
C GLU A 82 9.83 10.56 4.44
N ASP A 83 8.89 9.63 4.31
CA ASP A 83 7.72 9.76 3.43
C ASP A 83 6.85 10.96 3.81
N LYS A 84 6.63 11.20 5.12
CA LYS A 84 5.87 12.35 5.62
C LYS A 84 6.58 13.67 5.37
N ARG A 85 7.90 13.73 5.58
CA ARG A 85 8.71 14.92 5.28
C ARG A 85 8.66 15.25 3.79
N GLY A 86 8.83 14.25 2.92
CA GLY A 86 8.72 14.44 1.48
C GLY A 86 7.38 15.02 1.06
N LYS A 87 6.26 14.49 1.56
CA LYS A 87 4.93 15.04 1.30
C LYS A 87 4.79 16.48 1.80
N SER A 88 5.21 16.74 3.04
CA SER A 88 5.12 18.08 3.63
C SER A 88 5.99 19.12 2.89
N GLU A 89 7.15 18.74 2.38
CA GLU A 89 8.00 19.63 1.59
C GLU A 89 7.39 19.95 0.22
N VAL A 90 6.75 18.97 -0.42
CA VAL A 90 6.02 19.18 -1.67
C VAL A 90 4.85 20.13 -1.43
N ASP A 91 4.03 19.87 -0.41
CA ASP A 91 2.88 20.72 -0.07
C ASP A 91 3.34 22.15 0.27
N TRP A 92 4.44 22.30 1.01
CA TRP A 92 5.01 23.60 1.34
C TRP A 92 5.53 24.34 0.10
N LYS A 93 6.21 23.64 -0.82
CA LYS A 93 6.69 24.22 -2.09
C LYS A 93 5.53 24.66 -2.97
N LEU A 94 4.45 23.87 -3.07
CA LEU A 94 3.24 24.22 -3.80
C LEU A 94 2.60 25.48 -3.21
N HIS A 95 2.38 25.52 -1.90
CA HIS A 95 1.82 26.71 -1.24
C HIS A 95 2.71 27.95 -1.36
N ARG A 96 4.04 27.78 -1.38
CA ARG A 96 4.97 28.89 -1.61
C ARG A 96 4.83 29.42 -3.04
N LEU A 97 4.83 28.55 -4.03
CA LEU A 97 4.71 28.92 -5.44
C LEU A 97 3.34 29.55 -5.75
N GLU A 98 2.26 29.05 -5.13
CA GLU A 98 0.94 29.68 -5.21
C GLU A 98 0.93 31.10 -4.62
N ARG A 99 1.58 31.31 -3.46
CA ARG A 99 1.68 32.64 -2.87
C ARG A 99 2.49 33.60 -3.73
N GLU A 100 3.62 33.16 -4.27
CA GLU A 100 4.45 33.96 -5.19
C GLU A 100 3.69 34.28 -6.48
N ARG A 101 2.96 33.31 -7.05
CA ARG A 101 2.09 33.52 -8.22
C ARG A 101 0.99 34.54 -7.95
N LYS A 102 0.30 34.44 -6.81
CA LYS A 102 -0.75 35.41 -6.41
C LYS A 102 -0.18 36.82 -6.26
N LYS A 103 0.98 36.97 -5.63
CA LYS A 103 1.67 38.27 -5.49
C LYS A 103 2.08 38.85 -6.84
N ALA A 104 2.64 38.04 -7.74
CA ALA A 104 3.04 38.50 -9.07
C ALA A 104 1.84 38.92 -9.95
N ILE A 105 0.70 38.23 -9.82
CA ILE A 105 -0.54 38.62 -10.50
C ILE A 105 -1.07 39.95 -9.95
N ALA A 106 -1.11 40.11 -8.63
CA ALA A 106 -1.55 41.35 -7.99
C ALA A 106 -0.68 42.55 -8.43
N GLN A 107 0.65 42.41 -8.40
CA GLN A 107 1.58 43.46 -8.85
C GLN A 107 1.43 43.82 -10.34
N ARG A 108 1.18 42.83 -11.21
CA ARG A 108 0.89 43.09 -12.63
C ARG A 108 -0.43 43.83 -12.82
N GLN A 109 -1.46 43.49 -12.04
CA GLN A 109 -2.76 44.16 -12.11
C GLN A 109 -2.67 45.61 -11.65
N GLU A 110 -1.98 45.88 -10.54
CA GLU A 110 -1.72 47.25 -10.05
C GLU A 110 -0.96 48.09 -11.07
N ALA A 111 0.16 47.59 -11.61
CA ALA A 111 0.94 48.31 -12.62
C ALA A 111 0.18 48.54 -13.94
N SER A 112 -0.71 47.62 -14.33
CA SER A 112 -1.57 47.80 -15.51
C SER A 112 -2.76 48.74 -15.27
N GLY A 113 -3.20 48.89 -14.03
CA GLY A 113 -4.25 49.83 -13.64
C GLY A 113 -3.74 51.27 -13.60
N GLU A 114 -2.56 51.49 -13.02
CA GLU A 114 -1.93 52.82 -12.94
C GLU A 114 -1.48 53.35 -14.32
N ALA A 115 -1.01 52.48 -15.23
CA ALA A 115 -0.63 52.88 -16.59
C ALA A 115 -1.80 53.26 -17.51
N VAL A 116 -3.04 52.92 -17.14
CA VAL A 116 -4.26 53.34 -17.86
C VAL A 116 -4.78 54.68 -17.34
N THR A 117 -4.54 55.00 -16.07
CA THR A 117 -4.91 56.31 -15.50
C THR A 117 -3.93 57.42 -15.87
N ASP A 118 -2.62 57.15 -15.97
CA ASP A 118 -1.60 58.15 -16.36
C ASP A 118 -1.56 58.51 -17.86
N LYS A 119 -2.27 57.76 -18.72
CA LYS A 119 -2.38 58.04 -20.17
C LYS A 119 -3.69 58.74 -20.56
N ALA A 120 -4.52 59.10 -19.58
CA ALA A 120 -5.82 59.71 -19.79
C ALA A 120 -5.89 61.20 -19.39
N GLU A 121 -4.77 61.81 -18.98
CA GLU A 121 -4.63 63.27 -18.78
C GLU A 121 -3.80 63.94 -19.88
#